data_AF-A0AAE3JL15-F1
#
_entry.id   AF-A0AAE3JL15-F1
#
_cell.length_a   1.000
_cell.length_b   1.000
_cell.length_c   1.000
_cell.angle_alpha   90.00
_cell.angle_beta   90.00
_cell.angle_gamma   90.00
#
_symmetry.space_group_name_H-M   'P 1'
#
loop_
_entity.id
_entity.type
_entity.pdbx_description
1 polymer ?
#
loop_
_entity_poly.entity_id
_entity_poly.type
_entity_poly.pdbx_seq_one_letter_code
_entity_poly.pdbx_strand_id
1 'polypeptide(L)'
;MKIKINITFKIILVSVFSLFMSCQGNIAKNITNQESKEEVILSKGTFGYDKQFLTQHYKNTIVLENKAEQSAILVSPELQGRVMTSTLGGDNGKSFGWINHDLIASKKINPQFNAFGGEERLWLGPEGGQFSLYFQKGTTFDFENWKVPNMIDTEPFELLSKTKETAIFKKQKTLENYSGTTFTLEIRRTIKLLDKEAIKTRLKLKDTSISVVAYNETVKAHCATS
;
A
#
# COMPACT_ATOMS: atom_id res chain seq x y z
N MET A 1 14.98 -23.66 46.42
CA MET A 1 14.06 -24.67 46.95
C MET A 1 13.29 -25.28 45.77
N LYS A 2 13.69 -26.46 45.30
CA LYS A 2 13.11 -27.13 44.12
C LYS A 2 11.96 -28.02 44.59
N ILE A 3 10.73 -27.71 44.20
CA ILE A 3 9.56 -28.55 44.49
C ILE A 3 9.33 -29.46 43.28
N LYS A 4 9.53 -30.77 43.47
CA LYS A 4 9.17 -31.83 42.52
C LYS A 4 7.69 -32.16 42.71
N ILE A 5 6.91 -32.17 41.64
CA ILE A 5 5.53 -32.67 41.61
C ILE A 5 5.53 -33.97 40.78
N ASN A 6 5.23 -35.10 41.43
CA ASN A 6 4.99 -36.40 40.81
C ASN A 6 3.48 -36.52 40.53
N ILE A 7 3.09 -36.76 39.28
CA ILE A 7 1.70 -37.05 38.92
C ILE A 7 1.65 -38.48 38.35
N THR A 8 0.95 -39.36 39.06
CA THR A 8 0.80 -40.78 38.74
C THR A 8 -0.36 -40.96 37.75
N PHE A 9 -0.10 -41.65 36.63
CA PHE A 9 -1.08 -42.00 35.60
C PHE A 9 -1.99 -43.14 36.09
N LYS A 10 -3.33 -42.99 35.99
CA LYS A 10 -4.29 -44.09 36.10
C LYS A 10 -5.10 -44.18 34.81
N ILE A 11 -4.86 -45.25 34.05
CA ILE A 11 -5.61 -45.63 32.85
C ILE A 11 -6.83 -46.43 33.32
N ILE A 12 -8.03 -45.99 32.95
CA ILE A 12 -9.25 -46.79 33.09
C ILE A 12 -9.77 -47.08 31.68
N LEU A 13 -9.67 -48.35 31.31
CA LEU A 13 -10.20 -48.95 30.11
C LEU A 13 -11.60 -49.50 30.46
N VAL A 14 -12.67 -48.99 29.83
CA VAL A 14 -13.99 -49.64 29.87
C VAL A 14 -14.52 -49.72 28.46
N SER A 15 -14.43 -50.93 27.90
CA SER A 15 -15.10 -51.38 26.69
C SER A 15 -16.29 -52.24 27.09
N VAL A 16 -17.52 -51.83 26.78
CA VAL A 16 -18.66 -52.77 26.67
C VAL A 16 -19.56 -52.38 25.50
N PHE A 17 -19.90 -53.46 24.81
CA PHE A 17 -20.55 -53.69 23.53
C PHE A 17 -22.07 -53.34 23.50
N SER A 18 -22.46 -52.63 22.44
CA SER A 18 -23.67 -52.68 21.59
C SER A 18 -24.99 -53.31 22.07
N LEU A 19 -26.11 -52.58 21.86
CA LEU A 19 -27.29 -53.07 21.12
C LEU A 19 -28.25 -51.93 20.70
N PHE A 20 -28.82 -52.11 19.50
CA PHE A 20 -29.63 -51.18 18.71
C PHE A 20 -30.99 -50.83 19.33
N MET A 21 -31.45 -49.59 19.12
CA MET A 21 -32.85 -49.35 18.73
C MET A 21 -32.99 -48.10 17.85
N SER A 22 -33.71 -48.31 16.74
CA SER A 22 -34.12 -47.33 15.74
C SER A 22 -35.25 -46.46 16.28
N CYS A 23 -35.13 -45.14 16.13
CA CYS A 23 -36.28 -44.25 16.00
C CYS A 23 -35.97 -43.22 14.90
N GLN A 24 -36.67 -43.34 13.78
CA GLN A 24 -36.90 -42.25 12.85
C GLN A 24 -37.77 -41.20 13.55
N GLY A 25 -37.19 -40.02 13.75
CA GLY A 25 -37.91 -38.82 14.16
C GLY A 25 -37.35 -37.65 13.36
N ASN A 26 -38.15 -37.15 12.42
CA ASN A 26 -37.87 -35.91 11.70
C ASN A 26 -37.79 -34.75 12.70
N ILE A 27 -36.57 -34.34 13.05
CA ILE A 27 -36.31 -33.08 13.72
C ILE A 27 -35.74 -32.16 12.65
N ALA A 28 -36.53 -31.17 12.26
CA ALA A 28 -36.08 -30.05 11.45
C ALA A 28 -34.85 -29.41 12.11
N LYS A 29 -33.67 -29.62 11.51
CA LYS A 29 -32.46 -28.86 11.85
C LYS A 29 -32.68 -27.43 11.35
N ASN A 30 -33.03 -26.52 12.26
CA ASN A 30 -32.70 -25.11 12.09
C ASN A 30 -31.17 -25.01 12.10
N ILE A 31 -30.57 -25.04 10.91
CA ILE A 31 -29.18 -24.70 10.70
C ILE A 31 -29.11 -23.18 10.80
N THR A 32 -28.80 -22.67 12.00
CA THR A 32 -28.16 -21.37 12.11
C THR A 32 -26.77 -21.51 11.51
N ASN A 33 -26.62 -21.10 10.25
CA ASN A 33 -25.32 -20.86 9.63
C ASN A 33 -24.64 -19.72 10.41
N GLN A 34 -23.85 -20.08 11.42
CA GLN A 34 -22.76 -19.22 11.85
C GLN A 34 -21.66 -19.38 10.81
N GLU A 35 -21.60 -18.45 9.86
CA GLU A 35 -20.40 -18.22 9.07
C GLU A 35 -19.28 -17.85 10.04
N SER A 36 -18.45 -18.83 10.40
CA SER A 36 -17.16 -18.58 11.01
C SER A 36 -16.33 -17.82 9.99
N LYS A 37 -16.15 -16.52 10.23
CA LYS A 37 -15.25 -15.65 9.47
C LYS A 37 -13.84 -16.22 9.64
N GLU A 38 -13.41 -17.02 8.69
CA GLU A 38 -12.04 -17.54 8.64
C GLU A 38 -11.12 -16.32 8.53
N GLU A 39 -10.42 -16.02 9.61
CA GLU A 39 -9.46 -14.91 9.65
C GLU A 39 -8.28 -15.31 8.76
N VAL A 40 -8.27 -14.82 7.52
CA VAL A 40 -7.16 -15.03 6.59
C VAL A 40 -5.91 -14.44 7.23
N ILE A 41 -5.02 -15.31 7.73
CA ILE A 41 -3.73 -14.90 8.29
C ILE A 41 -2.83 -14.49 7.12
N LEU A 42 -2.87 -13.20 6.77
CA LEU A 42 -1.98 -12.62 5.77
C LEU A 42 -0.59 -12.44 6.39
N SER A 43 0.43 -13.05 5.78
CA SER A 43 1.81 -13.00 6.29
C SER A 43 2.50 -11.70 5.88
N LYS A 44 3.29 -11.10 6.79
CA LYS A 44 4.08 -9.90 6.49
C LYS A 44 4.99 -10.14 5.29
N GLY A 45 4.99 -9.19 4.35
CA GLY A 45 5.69 -9.31 3.06
C GLY A 45 4.82 -9.81 1.90
N THR A 46 3.57 -10.18 2.16
CA THR A 46 2.57 -10.42 1.12
C THR A 46 1.84 -9.13 0.74
N PHE A 47 1.34 -9.09 -0.51
CA PHE A 47 0.53 -7.99 -1.00
C PHE A 47 -0.76 -7.82 -0.20
N GLY A 48 -1.41 -8.91 0.20
CA GLY A 48 -2.62 -8.88 1.02
C GLY A 48 -2.36 -8.25 2.39
N TYR A 49 -1.23 -8.59 3.03
CA TYR A 49 -0.83 -7.96 4.28
C TYR A 49 -0.65 -6.45 4.11
N ASP A 50 0.08 -6.01 3.09
CA ASP A 50 0.32 -4.58 2.85
C ASP A 50 -0.95 -3.83 2.44
N LYS A 51 -1.85 -4.47 1.69
CA LYS A 51 -3.18 -3.96 1.35
C LYS A 51 -4.02 -3.74 2.61
N GLN A 52 -4.06 -4.72 3.50
CA GLN A 52 -4.79 -4.63 4.76
C GLN A 52 -4.19 -3.51 5.64
N PHE A 53 -2.87 -3.53 5.82
CA PHE A 53 -2.14 -2.53 6.60
C PHE A 53 -2.39 -1.11 6.07
N LEU A 54 -2.17 -0.86 4.78
CA LEU A 54 -2.39 0.47 4.20
C LEU A 54 -3.85 0.90 4.28
N THR A 55 -4.81 -0.01 4.09
CA THR A 55 -6.25 0.33 4.22
C THR A 55 -6.62 0.73 5.65
N GLN A 56 -5.98 0.14 6.67
CA GLN A 56 -6.18 0.52 8.07
C GLN A 56 -5.67 1.93 8.39
N HIS A 57 -4.60 2.37 7.71
CA HIS A 57 -3.94 3.66 7.97
C HIS A 57 -4.35 4.78 6.99
N TYR A 58 -4.74 4.42 5.77
CA TYR A 58 -5.07 5.31 4.65
C TYR A 58 -6.35 4.83 3.96
N LYS A 59 -7.46 5.50 4.29
CA LYS A 59 -8.82 5.11 3.90
C LYS A 59 -9.04 5.06 2.39
N ASN A 60 -8.28 5.84 1.62
CA ASN A 60 -8.44 5.93 0.17
C ASN A 60 -7.42 5.06 -0.58
N THR A 61 -6.79 4.08 0.07
CA THR A 61 -5.90 3.13 -0.62
C THR A 61 -6.63 2.47 -1.80
N ILE A 62 -6.00 2.49 -2.98
CA ILE A 62 -6.56 1.99 -4.24
C ILE A 62 -5.79 0.74 -4.66
N VAL A 63 -6.53 -0.30 -5.03
CA VAL A 63 -5.99 -1.45 -5.78
C VAL A 63 -6.27 -1.21 -7.25
N LEU A 64 -5.23 -1.21 -8.09
CA LEU A 64 -5.38 -1.34 -9.53
C LEU A 64 -5.00 -2.78 -9.91
N GLU A 65 -5.86 -3.50 -10.63
CA GLU A 65 -5.75 -4.94 -10.84
C GLU A 65 -6.14 -5.35 -12.27
N ASN A 66 -5.44 -6.33 -12.81
CA ASN A 66 -5.87 -7.07 -13.99
C ASN A 66 -6.52 -8.38 -13.52
N LYS A 67 -7.86 -8.44 -13.53
CA LYS A 67 -8.63 -9.60 -13.03
C LYS A 67 -8.25 -10.93 -13.68
N ALA A 68 -7.67 -10.90 -14.87
CA ALA A 68 -7.25 -12.11 -15.58
C ALA A 68 -5.90 -12.66 -15.09
N GLU A 69 -5.05 -11.86 -14.43
CA GLU A 69 -3.61 -12.17 -14.33
C GLU A 69 -3.03 -12.14 -12.92
N GLN A 70 -3.86 -11.96 -11.86
CA GLN A 70 -3.42 -11.81 -10.46
C GLN A 70 -2.44 -10.64 -10.18
N SER A 71 -1.93 -9.99 -11.22
CA SER A 71 -1.10 -8.80 -11.15
C SER A 71 -1.92 -7.60 -10.68
N ALA A 72 -1.39 -6.92 -9.66
CA ALA A 72 -2.01 -5.74 -9.09
C ALA A 72 -0.97 -4.78 -8.51
N ILE A 73 -1.38 -3.54 -8.31
CA ILE A 73 -0.61 -2.51 -7.59
C ILE A 73 -1.48 -1.82 -6.54
N LEU A 74 -0.86 -1.44 -5.43
CA LEU A 74 -1.45 -0.59 -4.40
C LEU A 74 -0.99 0.84 -4.58
N VAL A 75 -1.94 1.76 -4.58
CA VAL A 75 -1.70 3.19 -4.74
C VAL A 75 -2.32 3.94 -3.55
N SER A 76 -1.59 4.89 -2.97
CA SER A 76 -2.08 5.69 -1.84
C SER A 76 -2.23 7.17 -2.23
N PRO A 77 -3.46 7.71 -2.31
CA PRO A 77 -3.70 9.14 -2.48
C PRO A 77 -3.11 9.99 -1.34
N GLU A 78 -3.17 9.47 -0.11
CA GLU A 78 -2.60 10.10 1.09
C GLU A 78 -1.08 10.25 1.01
N LEU A 79 -0.42 9.37 0.27
CA LEU A 79 1.01 9.43 -0.02
C LEU A 79 1.27 9.98 -1.44
N GLN A 80 0.59 11.06 -1.82
CA GLN A 80 0.76 11.78 -3.08
C GLN A 80 0.45 10.96 -4.36
N GLY A 81 -0.48 10.00 -4.26
CA GLY A 81 -0.81 9.11 -5.37
C GLY A 81 0.28 8.08 -5.68
N ARG A 82 1.09 7.74 -4.68
CA ARG A 82 2.27 6.88 -4.82
C ARG A 82 1.93 5.41 -5.00
N VAL A 83 2.67 4.72 -5.87
CA VAL A 83 2.64 3.26 -5.95
C VAL A 83 3.40 2.69 -4.75
N MET A 84 2.67 2.07 -3.82
CA MET A 84 3.24 1.54 -2.59
C MET A 84 3.88 0.18 -2.80
N THR A 85 3.26 -0.67 -3.62
CA THR A 85 3.78 -2.00 -3.95
C THR A 85 2.99 -2.61 -5.12
N SER A 86 3.62 -3.54 -5.81
CA SER A 86 3.07 -4.38 -6.86
C SER A 86 3.13 -5.87 -6.47
N THR A 87 2.38 -6.71 -7.18
CA THR A 87 2.35 -8.17 -7.01
C THR A 87 2.11 -8.88 -8.33
N LEU A 88 2.48 -10.16 -8.39
CA LEU A 88 2.15 -11.11 -9.46
C LEU A 88 1.13 -12.18 -9.02
N GLY A 89 0.79 -12.26 -7.73
CA GLY A 89 0.05 -13.40 -7.15
C GLY A 89 -1.15 -12.98 -6.31
N GLY A 90 -1.72 -11.80 -6.57
CA GLY A 90 -2.81 -11.23 -5.77
C GLY A 90 -2.43 -11.10 -4.29
N ASP A 91 -3.41 -11.27 -3.41
CA ASP A 91 -3.24 -11.08 -1.95
C ASP A 91 -2.21 -12.05 -1.33
N ASN A 92 -2.02 -13.24 -1.90
CA ASN A 92 -1.02 -14.23 -1.44
C ASN A 92 0.37 -14.02 -2.07
N GLY A 93 0.46 -13.17 -3.09
CA GLY A 93 1.70 -12.90 -3.79
C GLY A 93 2.65 -12.04 -2.96
N LYS A 94 3.94 -12.06 -3.33
CA LYS A 94 4.95 -11.20 -2.74
C LYS A 94 4.61 -9.73 -3.00
N SER A 95 4.77 -8.91 -1.97
CA SER A 95 4.82 -7.45 -2.08
C SER A 95 6.20 -7.02 -2.55
N PHE A 96 6.30 -6.33 -3.69
CA PHE A 96 7.59 -5.92 -4.25
C PHE A 96 8.11 -4.59 -3.72
N GLY A 97 7.23 -3.68 -3.29
CA GLY A 97 7.60 -2.40 -2.71
C GLY A 97 8.14 -2.50 -1.28
N TRP A 98 9.00 -1.55 -0.91
CA TRP A 98 9.43 -1.39 0.49
C TRP A 98 8.48 -0.44 1.20
N ILE A 99 7.85 -0.87 2.29
CA ILE A 99 6.92 -0.05 3.09
C ILE A 99 7.46 0.11 4.50
N ASN A 100 7.48 1.33 5.01
CA ASN A 100 7.89 1.60 6.39
C ASN A 100 6.69 1.46 7.34
N HIS A 101 6.36 0.21 7.69
CA HIS A 101 5.22 -0.11 8.55
C HIS A 101 5.27 0.62 9.89
N ASP A 102 6.44 0.70 10.52
CA ASP A 102 6.58 1.31 11.84
C ASP A 102 6.30 2.82 11.80
N LEU A 103 6.81 3.52 10.78
CA LEU A 103 6.55 4.95 10.60
C LEU A 103 5.05 5.21 10.35
N ILE A 104 4.44 4.48 9.41
CA ILE A 104 3.02 4.63 9.07
C ILE A 104 2.14 4.32 10.29
N ALA A 105 2.45 3.25 11.02
CA ALA A 105 1.70 2.84 12.21
C ALA A 105 1.82 3.87 13.35
N SER A 106 2.99 4.48 13.50
CA SER A 106 3.24 5.46 14.56
C SER A 106 2.45 6.76 14.40
N LYS A 107 2.02 7.08 13.16
CA LYS A 107 1.42 8.37 12.78
C LYS A 107 2.29 9.59 13.10
N LYS A 108 3.57 9.38 13.44
CA LYS A 108 4.52 10.46 13.71
C LYS A 108 4.94 11.08 12.38
N ILE A 109 4.92 12.41 12.35
CA ILE A 109 5.41 13.20 11.23
C ILE A 109 6.71 13.86 11.66
N ASN A 110 7.79 13.54 10.96
CA ASN A 110 9.03 14.29 11.05
C ASN A 110 8.85 15.59 10.25
N PRO A 111 9.07 16.78 10.84
CA PRO A 111 8.90 18.04 10.14
C PRO A 111 9.90 18.27 8.99
N GLN A 112 10.97 17.48 8.90
CA GLN A 112 12.02 17.59 7.89
C GLN A 112 11.73 16.71 6.65
N PHE A 113 11.44 15.43 6.85
CA PHE A 113 11.21 14.44 5.80
C PHE A 113 10.62 13.14 6.36
N ASN A 114 9.71 12.50 5.62
CA ASN A 114 9.09 11.24 6.03
C ASN A 114 9.34 10.10 5.01
N ALA A 115 10.04 9.06 5.46
CA ALA A 115 10.41 7.89 4.67
C ALA A 115 9.33 6.79 4.69
N PHE A 116 8.14 7.08 4.16
CA PHE A 116 7.01 6.13 4.16
C PHE A 116 7.24 4.87 3.30
N GLY A 117 8.16 4.93 2.35
CA GLY A 117 8.42 3.86 1.37
C GLY A 117 7.56 3.96 0.12
N GLY A 118 7.42 2.87 -0.60
CA GLY A 118 6.83 2.77 -1.93
C GLY A 118 7.84 2.27 -2.96
N GLU A 119 7.35 2.03 -4.18
CA GLU A 119 8.21 1.68 -5.32
C GLU A 119 8.77 2.92 -6.03
N GLU A 120 8.14 4.07 -5.82
CA GLU A 120 8.59 5.35 -6.34
C GLU A 120 8.31 6.49 -5.35
N ARG A 121 8.88 7.66 -5.64
CA ARG A 121 8.56 8.91 -4.94
C ARG A 121 8.65 10.08 -5.91
N LEU A 122 7.61 10.92 -5.94
CA LEU A 122 7.65 12.22 -6.61
C LEU A 122 8.58 13.18 -5.87
N TRP A 123 9.42 13.89 -6.64
CA TRP A 123 10.40 14.82 -6.10
C TRP A 123 10.52 16.07 -6.97
N LEU A 124 10.79 17.22 -6.34
CA LEU A 124 10.90 18.51 -7.03
C LEU A 124 12.32 19.04 -6.97
N GLY A 125 12.79 19.64 -8.05
CA GLY A 125 14.06 20.36 -8.09
C GLY A 125 13.86 21.88 -8.20
N PRO A 126 14.90 22.68 -7.89
CA PRO A 126 16.17 22.24 -7.31
C PRO A 126 16.07 22.04 -5.79
N GLU A 127 16.90 21.13 -5.25
CA GLU A 127 16.97 20.88 -3.81
C GLU A 127 17.77 21.93 -3.04
N GLY A 128 18.71 22.61 -3.70
CA GLY A 128 19.58 23.61 -3.10
C GLY A 128 19.79 24.83 -4.00
N GLY A 129 20.45 25.85 -3.45
CA GLY A 129 20.73 27.10 -4.15
C GLY A 129 19.57 28.11 -4.12
N GLN A 130 19.76 29.24 -4.80
CA GLN A 130 18.85 30.40 -4.72
C GLN A 130 17.41 30.11 -5.16
N PHE A 131 17.18 29.06 -5.94
CA PHE A 131 15.85 28.67 -6.43
C PHE A 131 15.25 27.46 -5.70
N SER A 132 15.87 27.01 -4.61
CA SER A 132 15.42 25.83 -3.86
C SER A 132 14.02 26.02 -3.27
N LEU A 133 13.27 24.93 -3.19
CA LEU A 133 12.00 24.83 -2.46
C LEU A 133 12.15 24.24 -1.06
N TYR A 134 13.37 23.88 -0.67
CA TYR A 134 13.66 23.08 0.53
C TYR A 134 14.25 23.92 1.67
N PHE A 135 14.47 25.22 1.44
CA PHE A 135 15.09 26.13 2.39
C PHE A 135 14.25 27.38 2.55
N GLN A 136 14.18 27.90 3.77
CA GLN A 136 13.58 29.21 4.02
C GLN A 136 14.54 30.31 3.58
N LYS A 137 13.99 31.43 3.11
CA LYS A 137 14.81 32.59 2.70
C LYS A 137 15.75 33.03 3.82
N GLY A 138 17.04 33.13 3.50
CA GLY A 138 18.08 33.60 4.42
C GLY A 138 18.72 32.50 5.29
N THR A 139 18.28 31.25 5.21
CA THR A 139 18.94 30.14 5.91
C THR A 139 20.17 29.62 5.16
N THR A 140 21.08 28.98 5.88
CA THR A 140 22.21 28.25 5.28
C THR A 140 21.72 27.00 4.53
N PHE A 141 22.49 26.57 3.53
CA PHE A 141 22.22 25.35 2.77
C PHE A 141 22.87 24.13 3.44
N ASP A 142 22.49 23.87 4.68
CA ASP A 142 22.91 22.69 5.46
C ASP A 142 21.73 21.73 5.69
N PHE A 143 22.00 20.58 6.29
CA PHE A 143 20.97 19.57 6.46
C PHE A 143 19.90 20.02 7.46
N GLU A 144 20.29 20.76 8.49
CA GLU A 144 19.41 21.25 9.55
C GLU A 144 18.30 22.16 9.02
N ASN A 145 18.60 22.98 8.01
CA ASN A 145 17.62 23.86 7.37
C ASN A 145 16.92 23.23 6.15
N TRP A 146 17.42 22.10 5.66
CA TRP A 146 16.82 21.39 4.54
C TRP A 146 15.52 20.70 4.97
N LYS A 147 14.41 21.01 4.28
CA LYS A 147 13.09 20.45 4.56
C LYS A 147 12.33 20.15 3.28
N VAL A 148 11.75 18.96 3.19
CA VAL A 148 10.92 18.60 2.03
C VAL A 148 9.59 19.36 2.06
N PRO A 149 9.17 19.97 0.94
CA PRO A 149 7.86 20.60 0.86
C PRO A 149 6.75 19.62 1.20
N ASN A 150 5.87 19.98 2.14
CA ASN A 150 4.75 19.12 2.57
C ASN A 150 3.91 18.60 1.39
N MET A 151 3.82 19.37 0.29
CA MET A 151 3.13 18.98 -0.94
C MET A 151 3.61 17.63 -1.50
N ILE A 152 4.90 17.29 -1.35
CA ILE A 152 5.51 16.05 -1.85
C ILE A 152 5.99 15.12 -0.72
N ASP A 153 5.47 15.29 0.48
CA ASP A 153 5.85 14.50 1.66
C ASP A 153 4.64 14.03 2.47
N THR A 154 3.81 14.96 2.95
CA THR A 154 2.76 14.66 3.95
C THR A 154 1.35 15.00 3.49
N GLU A 155 1.21 15.80 2.43
CA GLU A 155 -0.10 16.21 1.97
C GLU A 155 -0.71 15.22 0.98
N PRO A 156 -2.00 14.89 1.11
CA PRO A 156 -2.69 14.00 0.18
C PRO A 156 -2.86 14.68 -1.18
N PHE A 157 -2.91 13.86 -2.23
CA PHE A 157 -3.38 14.27 -3.56
C PHE A 157 -4.86 13.93 -3.70
N GLU A 158 -5.61 14.80 -4.35
CA GLU A 158 -7.01 14.59 -4.67
C GLU A 158 -7.14 13.51 -5.75
N LEU A 159 -7.98 12.49 -5.51
CA LEU A 159 -8.35 11.53 -6.55
C LEU A 159 -9.40 12.16 -7.49
N LEU A 160 -9.02 12.40 -8.75
CA LEU A 160 -9.93 12.94 -9.77
C LEU A 160 -10.78 11.86 -10.42
N SER A 161 -10.19 10.70 -10.73
CA SER A 161 -10.91 9.57 -11.31
C SER A 161 -10.15 8.27 -11.11
N LYS A 162 -10.90 7.15 -11.12
CA LYS A 162 -10.33 5.80 -11.13
C LYS A 162 -11.11 4.85 -12.03
N THR A 163 -10.40 3.90 -12.60
CA THR A 163 -10.93 2.66 -13.19
C THR A 163 -10.31 1.48 -12.44
N LYS A 164 -10.48 0.25 -12.94
CA LYS A 164 -9.77 -0.93 -12.40
C LYS A 164 -8.26 -0.89 -12.64
N GLU A 165 -7.80 -0.14 -13.64
CA GLU A 165 -6.41 -0.16 -14.10
C GLU A 165 -5.76 1.22 -14.08
N THR A 166 -6.50 2.29 -13.77
CA THR A 166 -5.97 3.66 -13.81
C THR A 166 -6.48 4.46 -12.64
N ALA A 167 -5.61 5.30 -12.07
CA ALA A 167 -5.99 6.33 -11.10
C ALA A 167 -5.35 7.66 -11.51
N ILE A 168 -6.12 8.74 -11.43
CA ILE A 168 -5.69 10.09 -11.78
C ILE A 168 -5.80 10.97 -10.54
N PHE A 169 -4.72 11.66 -10.23
CA PHE A 169 -4.57 12.51 -9.05
C PHE A 169 -4.27 13.95 -9.42
N LYS A 170 -4.69 14.89 -8.58
CA LYS A 170 -4.32 16.30 -8.67
C LYS A 170 -3.86 16.83 -7.31
N LYS A 171 -2.88 17.74 -7.36
CA LYS A 171 -2.51 18.60 -6.25
C LYS A 171 -2.20 19.98 -6.78
N GLN A 172 -2.71 21.02 -6.13
CA GLN A 172 -2.36 22.40 -6.44
C GLN A 172 -1.92 23.09 -5.16
N LYS A 173 -0.79 23.81 -5.21
CA LYS A 173 -0.29 24.57 -4.07
C LYS A 173 0.52 25.77 -4.53
N THR A 174 0.38 26.88 -3.82
CA THR A 174 1.30 28.02 -3.91
C THR A 174 2.57 27.71 -3.12
N LEU A 175 3.71 27.83 -3.78
CA LEU A 175 5.04 27.60 -3.23
C LEU A 175 5.84 28.90 -3.34
N GLU A 176 6.81 29.05 -2.44
CA GLU A 176 7.81 30.13 -2.48
C GLU A 176 9.19 29.47 -2.52
N ASN A 177 10.05 29.91 -3.44
CA ASN A 177 11.43 29.46 -3.44
C ASN A 177 12.30 30.29 -2.48
N TYR A 178 13.53 29.86 -2.24
CA TYR A 178 14.47 30.53 -1.35
C TYR A 178 14.69 32.02 -1.68
N SER A 179 14.63 32.42 -2.96
CA SER A 179 14.75 33.83 -3.38
C SER A 179 13.52 34.70 -3.03
N GLY A 180 12.40 34.06 -2.67
CA GLY A 180 11.12 34.71 -2.42
C GLY A 180 10.23 34.82 -3.65
N THR A 181 10.50 34.04 -4.71
CA THR A 181 9.60 33.96 -5.86
C THR A 181 8.43 33.05 -5.52
N THR A 182 7.22 33.60 -5.54
CA THR A 182 5.98 32.86 -5.33
C THR A 182 5.39 32.39 -6.66
N PHE A 183 4.95 31.15 -6.71
CA PHE A 183 4.27 30.58 -7.87
C PHE A 183 3.29 29.49 -7.45
N THR A 184 2.27 29.27 -8.27
CA THR A 184 1.31 28.19 -8.08
C THR A 184 1.71 26.99 -8.93
N LEU A 185 1.92 25.85 -8.27
CA LEU A 185 2.22 24.58 -8.90
C LEU A 185 0.97 23.68 -8.87
N GLU A 186 0.49 23.28 -10.04
CA GLU A 186 -0.45 22.16 -10.20
C GLU A 186 0.31 20.93 -10.67
N ILE A 187 0.15 19.81 -9.96
CA ILE A 187 0.67 18.50 -10.33
C ILE A 187 -0.52 17.60 -10.63
N ARG A 188 -0.51 16.97 -11.80
CA ARG A 188 -1.39 15.87 -12.15
C ARG A 188 -0.59 14.59 -12.33
N ARG A 189 -0.95 13.54 -11.60
CA ARG A 189 -0.33 12.20 -11.73
C ARG A 189 -1.35 11.23 -12.28
N THR A 190 -0.97 10.45 -13.28
CA THR A 190 -1.76 9.32 -13.79
C THR A 190 -0.95 8.05 -13.59
N ILE A 191 -1.49 7.14 -12.80
CA ILE A 191 -0.93 5.80 -12.61
C ILE A 191 -1.78 4.82 -13.40
N LYS A 192 -1.17 4.04 -14.29
CA LYS A 192 -1.87 3.05 -15.11
C LYS A 192 -1.19 1.69 -15.04
N LEU A 193 -1.88 0.69 -14.50
CA LEU A 193 -1.49 -0.71 -14.64
C LEU A 193 -1.52 -1.10 -16.12
N LEU A 194 -0.49 -1.82 -16.57
CA LEU A 194 -0.38 -2.28 -17.95
C LEU A 194 -0.87 -3.72 -18.06
N ASP A 195 -1.68 -4.00 -19.07
CA ASP A 195 -1.99 -5.36 -19.47
C ASP A 195 -0.77 -6.05 -20.11
N LYS A 196 -0.80 -7.38 -20.15
CA LYS A 196 0.30 -8.20 -20.65
C LYS A 196 0.63 -7.93 -22.13
N GLU A 197 -0.34 -7.62 -22.98
CA GLU A 197 -0.07 -7.31 -24.40
C GLU A 197 0.64 -5.97 -24.55
N ALA A 198 0.27 -4.97 -23.75
CA ALA A 198 0.92 -3.67 -23.70
C ALA A 198 2.35 -3.77 -23.14
N ILE A 199 2.61 -4.66 -22.18
CA ILE A 199 3.96 -4.95 -21.68
C ILE A 199 4.80 -5.63 -22.77
N LYS A 200 4.28 -6.69 -23.38
CA LYS A 200 4.96 -7.43 -24.47
C LYS A 200 5.36 -6.52 -25.61
N THR A 201 4.44 -5.66 -26.04
CA THR A 201 4.69 -4.73 -27.14
C THR A 201 5.79 -3.73 -26.81
N ARG A 202 5.77 -3.15 -25.60
CA ARG A 202 6.77 -2.16 -25.16
C ARG A 202 8.16 -2.77 -25.00
N LEU A 203 8.23 -3.95 -24.39
CA LEU A 203 9.49 -4.63 -24.08
C LEU A 203 9.97 -5.57 -25.19
N LYS A 204 9.20 -5.70 -26.29
CA LYS A 204 9.46 -6.60 -27.43
C LYS A 204 9.68 -8.06 -26.98
N LEU A 205 8.88 -8.51 -26.02
CA LEU A 205 8.98 -9.85 -25.45
C LEU A 205 8.46 -10.89 -26.43
N LYS A 206 9.27 -11.93 -26.68
CA LYS A 206 8.87 -13.09 -27.49
C LYS A 206 8.24 -14.20 -26.66
N ASP A 207 8.65 -14.33 -25.40
CA ASP A 207 8.17 -15.35 -24.48
C ASP A 207 6.95 -14.84 -23.69
N THR A 208 5.89 -15.63 -23.66
CA THR A 208 4.63 -15.33 -22.98
C THR A 208 4.46 -16.12 -21.69
N SER A 209 5.39 -17.03 -21.37
CA SER A 209 5.37 -17.88 -20.18
C SER A 209 5.72 -17.11 -18.89
N ILE A 210 6.38 -15.97 -19.02
CA ILE A 210 6.74 -15.13 -17.87
C ILE A 210 5.51 -14.42 -17.28
N SER A 211 5.43 -14.46 -15.96
CA SER A 211 4.48 -13.64 -15.19
C SER A 211 5.04 -12.23 -15.08
N VAL A 212 4.22 -11.22 -15.39
CA VAL A 212 4.65 -9.82 -15.45
C VAL A 212 3.64 -8.91 -14.76
N VAL A 213 4.16 -7.89 -14.08
CA VAL A 213 3.42 -6.75 -13.57
C VAL A 213 4.22 -5.52 -13.96
N ALA A 214 3.53 -4.53 -14.52
CA ALA A 214 4.13 -3.25 -14.84
C ALA A 214 3.07 -2.17 -14.80
N TYR A 215 3.48 -0.95 -14.49
CA TYR A 215 2.65 0.23 -14.59
C TYR A 215 3.40 1.33 -15.31
N ASN A 216 2.62 2.26 -15.85
CA ASN A 216 3.12 3.52 -16.36
C ASN A 216 2.69 4.63 -15.41
N GLU A 217 3.62 5.52 -15.12
CA GLU A 217 3.33 6.77 -14.45
C GLU A 217 3.50 7.94 -15.43
N THR A 218 2.57 8.89 -15.40
CA THR A 218 2.72 10.17 -16.09
C THR A 218 2.48 11.30 -15.10
N VAL A 219 3.49 12.15 -14.93
CA VAL A 219 3.42 13.37 -14.13
C VAL A 219 3.39 14.58 -15.06
N LYS A 220 2.37 15.42 -14.92
CA LYS A 220 2.29 16.73 -15.57
C LYS A 220 2.32 17.81 -14.51
N ALA A 221 3.28 18.72 -14.62
CA ALA A 221 3.38 19.88 -13.76
C ALA A 221 3.07 21.14 -14.57
N HIS A 222 2.19 21.99 -14.05
CA HIS A 222 1.92 23.31 -14.60
C HIS A 222 2.27 24.35 -13.53
N CYS A 223 3.09 25.32 -13.92
CA CYS A 223 3.52 26.41 -13.07
C CYS A 223 2.97 27.72 -13.62
N ALA A 224 2.29 28.48 -12.77
CA ALA A 224 1.85 29.84 -13.06
C ALA A 224 2.41 30.77 -12.00
N THR A 225 3.13 31.81 -12.43
CA THR A 225 3.53 32.91 -11.55
C THR A 225 2.34 33.84 -11.36
N SER A 226 2.12 34.27 -10.12
CA SER A 226 1.19 35.36 -9.80
C SER A 226 1.70 36.69 -10.35
#